data_AF-A0A432ZRD1-F1
#
_entry.id   AF-A0A432ZRD1-F1
#
_cell.length_a   1.000
_cell.length_b   1.000
_cell.length_c   1.000
_cell.angle_alpha   90.00
_cell.angle_beta   90.00
_cell.angle_gamma   90.00
#
_symmetry.space_group_name_H-M   'P 1'
#
loop_
_entity.id
_entity.type
_entity.pdbx_description
1 polymer ?
#
loop_
_entity_poly.entity_id
_entity_poly.type
_entity_poly.pdbx_seq_one_letter_code
_entity_poly.pdbx_strand_id
1 'polypeptide(L)'
;MVSPKFALHKGPLQPQIERLLTAEFNVDTVDWQASPHHQWPTEFTVEAVSWRQVLGKILSAYKLQAVFYANRSAVIRYREQ
;
A
#
# COMPACT_ATOMS: atom_id res chain seq x y z
N MET A 1 7.88 -21.82 4.21
CA MET A 1 7.51 -20.40 4.44
C MET A 1 6.33 -20.09 3.52
N VAL A 2 5.26 -19.51 4.06
CA VAL A 2 4.09 -19.13 3.25
C VAL A 2 4.29 -17.71 2.76
N SER A 3 4.17 -17.49 1.45
CA SER A 3 4.28 -16.16 0.83
C SER A 3 3.04 -15.32 1.16
N PRO A 4 3.19 -14.06 1.61
CA PRO A 4 2.04 -13.17 1.83
C PRO A 4 1.28 -12.88 0.55
N LYS A 5 -0.05 -12.76 0.69
CA LYS A 5 -1.00 -12.49 -0.38
C LYS A 5 -1.95 -11.38 0.04
N PHE A 6 -2.18 -10.41 -0.83
CA PHE A 6 -3.16 -9.35 -0.61
C PHE A 6 -4.17 -9.29 -1.75
N ALA A 7 -5.46 -9.39 -1.41
CA ALA A 7 -6.55 -9.20 -2.36
C ALA A 7 -6.85 -7.71 -2.52
N LEU A 8 -6.71 -7.23 -3.76
CA LEU A 8 -7.17 -5.92 -4.21
C LEU A 8 -8.49 -6.08 -4.94
N HIS A 9 -9.39 -5.16 -4.65
CA HIS A 9 -10.70 -5.06 -5.25
C HIS A 9 -10.76 -3.85 -6.16
N LYS A 10 -11.64 -3.91 -7.16
CA LYS A 10 -11.94 -2.74 -7.99
C LYS A 10 -12.47 -1.61 -7.10
N GLY A 11 -11.84 -0.43 -7.17
CA GLY A 11 -12.28 0.74 -6.40
C GLY A 11 -11.13 1.58 -5.85
N PRO A 12 -11.41 2.47 -4.89
CA PRO A 12 -10.42 3.41 -4.37
C PRO A 12 -9.19 2.68 -3.82
N LEU A 13 -8.00 3.16 -4.20
CA LEU A 13 -6.72 2.56 -3.79
C LEU A 13 -6.43 2.84 -2.31
N GLN A 14 -6.65 4.09 -1.88
CA GLN A 14 -6.32 4.56 -0.54
C GLN A 14 -6.81 3.65 0.60
N PRO A 15 -8.12 3.36 0.75
CA PRO A 15 -8.60 2.55 1.87
C PRO A 15 -8.04 1.12 1.89
N GLN A 16 -7.70 0.57 0.72
CA GLN A 16 -7.10 -0.76 0.61
C GLN A 16 -5.64 -0.75 1.08
N ILE A 17 -4.90 0.32 0.77
CA ILE A 17 -3.54 0.52 1.25
C ILE A 17 -3.52 0.80 2.75
N GLU A 18 -4.42 1.64 3.25
CA GLU A 18 -4.57 1.91 4.69
C GLU A 18 -4.85 0.61 5.47
N ARG A 19 -5.74 -0.25 4.95
CA ARG A 19 -6.00 -1.59 5.53
C ARG A 19 -4.75 -2.47 5.55
N LEU A 20 -3.96 -2.48 4.47
CA LEU A 20 -2.72 -3.25 4.40
C LEU A 20 -1.68 -2.75 5.40
N LEU A 21 -1.50 -1.43 5.50
CA LEU A 21 -0.53 -0.81 6.41
C LEU A 21 -0.86 -1.06 7.88
N THR A 22 -2.14 -0.92 8.23
CA THR A 22 -2.63 -1.16 9.59
C THR A 22 -2.52 -2.64 9.98
N ALA A 23 -2.84 -3.57 9.09
CA ALA A 23 -2.80 -5.00 9.37
C ALA A 23 -1.37 -5.57 9.44
N GLU A 24 -0.49 -5.20 8.49
CA GLU A 24 0.75 -5.95 8.26
C GLU A 24 2.03 -5.15 8.56
N PHE A 25 1.94 -3.84 8.80
CA PHE A 25 3.11 -2.96 9.01
C PHE A 25 3.12 -2.24 10.37
N ASN A 26 2.18 -2.56 11.29
CA ASN A 26 2.08 -1.93 12.61
C ASN A 26 2.02 -0.39 12.52
N VAL A 27 1.20 0.11 11.59
CA VAL A 27 0.93 1.53 11.35
C VAL A 27 -0.44 1.88 11.92
N ASP A 28 -0.50 2.88 12.79
CA ASP A 28 -1.75 3.36 13.40
C ASP A 28 -2.31 4.58 12.65
N THR A 29 -1.46 5.33 11.95
CA THR A 29 -1.86 6.56 11.23
C THR A 29 -1.23 6.60 9.85
N VAL A 30 -2.05 6.86 8.83
CA VAL A 30 -1.61 7.02 7.45
C VAL A 30 -1.89 8.45 7.00
N ASP A 31 -0.84 9.14 6.56
CA ASP A 31 -0.95 10.43 5.88
C ASP A 31 -0.86 10.21 4.37
N TRP A 32 -1.97 10.48 3.68
CA TRP A 32 -2.10 10.28 2.23
C TRP A 32 -1.83 11.58 1.47
N GLN A 33 -0.62 11.70 0.95
CA GLN A 33 -0.14 12.87 0.19
C GLN A 33 -0.15 12.63 -1.34
N ALA A 34 -0.98 11.69 -1.81
CA ALA A 34 -1.17 11.40 -3.22
C ALA A 34 -2.60 11.77 -3.65
N SER A 35 -2.89 11.70 -4.96
CA SER A 35 -4.25 11.92 -5.44
C SER A 35 -5.25 10.98 -4.75
N PRO A 36 -6.38 11.49 -4.22
CA PRO A 36 -7.43 10.67 -3.62
C PRO A 36 -8.24 9.91 -4.69
N HIS A 37 -8.06 10.24 -5.97
CA HIS A 37 -8.81 9.65 -7.08
C HIS A 37 -8.19 8.37 -7.64
N HIS A 38 -7.04 7.92 -7.13
CA HIS A 38 -6.45 6.66 -7.59
C HIS A 38 -7.41 5.48 -7.35
N GLN A 39 -7.68 4.74 -8.43
CA GLN A 39 -8.52 3.55 -8.43
C GLN A 39 -7.68 2.34 -8.80
N TRP A 40 -7.88 1.24 -8.08
CA TRP A 40 -7.47 -0.08 -8.54
C TRP A 40 -8.51 -0.61 -9.56
N PRO A 41 -8.09 -1.07 -10.75
CA PRO A 41 -9.00 -1.23 -11.88
C PRO A 41 -9.84 -2.51 -11.86
N THR A 42 -9.37 -3.58 -11.22
CA THR A 42 -9.97 -4.92 -11.27
C THR A 42 -9.58 -5.76 -10.05
N GLU A 43 -10.33 -6.81 -9.77
CA GLU A 43 -9.93 -7.84 -8.80
C GLU A 43 -8.54 -8.39 -9.14
N PHE A 44 -7.63 -8.37 -8.17
CA PHE A 44 -6.27 -8.87 -8.34
C PHE A 44 -5.68 -9.33 -7.01
N THR A 45 -4.99 -10.46 -7.00
CA THR A 45 -4.24 -10.90 -5.82
C THR A 45 -2.76 -10.69 -6.03
N VAL A 46 -2.15 -9.85 -5.18
CA VAL A 46 -0.72 -9.60 -5.18
C VAL A 46 -0.06 -10.60 -4.24
N GLU A 47 0.88 -11.37 -4.77
CA GLU A 47 1.71 -12.29 -3.99
C GLU A 47 3.20 -11.93 -4.12
N ALA A 48 3.92 -12.01 -3.01
CA ALA A 48 5.37 -11.81 -2.99
C ALA A 48 6.01 -12.52 -1.79
N VAL A 49 7.34 -12.52 -1.71
CA VAL A 49 8.06 -13.22 -0.63
C VAL A 49 8.01 -12.47 0.71
N SER A 50 7.53 -11.22 0.73
CA SER A 50 7.33 -10.42 1.94
C SER A 50 6.26 -9.35 1.75
N TRP A 51 5.66 -8.90 2.86
CA TRP A 51 4.67 -7.82 2.83
C TRP A 51 5.23 -6.53 2.22
N ARG A 52 6.50 -6.20 2.49
CA ARG A 52 7.20 -5.06 1.87
C ARG A 52 7.17 -5.14 0.34
N GLN A 53 7.37 -6.34 -0.22
CA GLN A 53 7.30 -6.52 -1.67
C GLN A 53 5.87 -6.48 -2.20
N VAL A 54 4.88 -7.01 -1.46
CA VAL A 54 3.47 -6.86 -1.80
C VAL A 54 3.11 -5.38 -1.91
N LEU A 55 3.36 -4.60 -0.86
CA LEU A 55 3.10 -3.16 -0.85
C LEU A 55 3.85 -2.43 -1.98
N GLY A 56 5.14 -2.74 -2.15
CA GLY A 56 5.97 -2.15 -3.20
C GLY A 56 5.41 -2.38 -4.61
N LYS A 57 4.95 -3.61 -4.92
CA LYS A 57 4.32 -3.92 -6.21
C LYS A 57 3.08 -3.05 -6.44
N ILE A 58 2.22 -2.91 -5.44
CA ILE A 58 0.98 -2.13 -5.56
C ILE A 58 1.29 -0.65 -5.78
N LEU A 59 2.14 -0.06 -4.92
CA LEU A 59 2.46 1.36 -4.98
C LEU A 59 3.24 1.73 -6.26
N SER A 60 4.08 0.83 -6.77
CA SER A 60 4.88 1.08 -7.98
C SER A 60 4.02 1.33 -9.23
N ALA A 61 2.85 0.69 -9.33
CA ALA A 61 1.91 0.91 -10.43
C ALA A 61 1.41 2.36 -10.52
N TYR A 62 1.45 3.10 -9.40
CA TYR A 62 0.99 4.49 -9.30
C TYR A 62 2.14 5.48 -9.07
N LYS A 63 3.40 5.03 -9.21
CA LYS A 63 4.60 5.81 -8.87
C LYS A 63 4.57 6.34 -7.43
N LEU A 64 3.99 5.57 -6.52
CA LEU A 64 3.91 5.90 -5.10
C LEU A 64 5.01 5.20 -4.31
N GLN A 65 5.28 5.73 -3.12
CA GLN A 65 6.15 5.14 -2.11
C GLN A 65 5.54 5.32 -0.72
N ALA A 66 5.89 4.41 0.18
CA ALA A 66 5.55 4.49 1.60
C ALA A 66 6.80 4.85 2.42
N VAL A 67 6.70 5.90 3.23
CA VAL A 67 7.73 6.30 4.21
C VAL A 67 7.20 5.98 5.59
N PHE A 68 7.91 5.14 6.34
CA PHE A 68 7.51 4.71 7.68
C PHE A 68 8.28 5.48 8.75
N TYR A 69 7.60 5.85 9.82
CA TYR A 69 8.16 6.59 10.94
C TYR A 69 8.09 5.77 12.24
N ALA A 70 8.95 6.11 13.21
CA ALA A 70 9.06 5.39 14.47
C ALA A 70 7.79 5.47 15.35
N ASN A 71 6.97 6.51 15.16
CA ASN A 71 5.70 6.73 15.87
C ASN A 71 4.52 5.97 15.24
N ARG A 72 4.80 4.86 14.53
CA ARG A 72 3.77 4.04 13.87
C ARG A 72 2.92 4.81 12.87
N SER A 73 3.47 5.87 12.26
CA SER A 73 2.83 6.52 11.12
C SER A 73 3.50 6.12 9.81
N ALA A 74 2.74 6.22 8.73
CA ALA A 74 3.25 6.11 7.38
C ALA A 74 2.75 7.25 6.49
N VAL A 75 3.62 7.80 5.66
CA VAL A 75 3.27 8.76 4.62
C VAL A 75 3.27 8.04 3.27
N ILE A 76 2.16 8.16 2.53
CA ILE A 76 2.07 7.71 1.14
C ILE A 76 2.18 8.91 0.23
N ARG A 77 3.23 8.95 -0.59
CA ARG A 77 3.52 10.07 -1.47
C ARG A 77 4.03 9.59 -2.83
N TYR A 78 4.03 10.48 -3.82
CA TYR A 78 4.70 10.20 -5.08
C TYR A 78 6.20 10.00 -4.87
N ARG A 79 6.78 9.10 -5.66
CA ARG A 79 8.21 8.91 -5.71
C ARG A 79 8.79 10.08 -6.52
N GLU A 80 9.61 10.89 -5.86
CA GLU A 80 10.48 11.84 -6.56
C GLU A 80 11.48 11.02 -7.39
N GLN A 81 11.57 11.35 -8.68
CA GLN A 81 12.39 10.64 -9.64
C GLN A 81 13.87 10.95 -9.44
#